data_AF-A0A6I2WYQ4-F1
#
_entry.id   AF-A0A6I2WYQ4-F1
#
_cell.length_a   1.000
_cell.length_b   1.000
_cell.length_c   1.000
_cell.angle_alpha   90.00
_cell.angle_beta   90.00
_cell.angle_gamma   90.00
#
_symmetry.space_group_name_H-M   'P 1'
#
loop_
_entity.id
_entity.type
_entity.pdbx_description
1 polymer ?
#
loop_
_entity_poly.entity_id
_entity_poly.type
_entity_poly.pdbx_seq_one_letter_code
_entity_poly.pdbx_strand_id
1 'polypeptide(L)'
;MMFRTGDRVRVTRKSPEGAPAFEYGFLERIDSERTHAVVFLDDELSPQRVALADIAPIEIATVELCIDTNSMETAPSGEPALRDELIVLWQAEAEQAGIDVESLVALPTGSRADLDTWALAELHAGGVRFLLQARFAVSPPTVHVHAVPHYPQN
;
A
#
# COMPACT_ATOMS: atom_id res chain seq x y z
N MET A 1 -15.39 -10.81 0.01
CA MET A 1 -15.38 -10.06 -1.26
C MET A 1 -15.74 -10.98 -2.42
N MET A 2 -16.36 -10.46 -3.48
CA MET A 2 -16.61 -11.22 -4.71
C MET A 2 -15.97 -10.48 -5.89
N PHE A 3 -14.85 -10.99 -6.35
CA PHE A 3 -14.14 -10.48 -7.52
C PHE A 3 -14.93 -10.73 -8.82
N ARG A 4 -14.77 -9.83 -9.78
CA ARG A 4 -15.35 -9.88 -11.13
C ARG A 4 -14.26 -9.65 -12.17
N THR A 5 -14.44 -10.27 -13.34
CA THR A 5 -13.59 -9.99 -14.51
C THR A 5 -13.60 -8.48 -14.81
N GLY A 6 -12.41 -7.93 -15.02
CA GLY A 6 -12.18 -6.50 -15.23
C GLY A 6 -11.88 -5.72 -13.95
N ASP A 7 -12.02 -6.33 -12.76
CA ASP A 7 -11.68 -5.65 -11.50
C ASP A 7 -10.18 -5.33 -11.47
N ARG A 8 -9.86 -4.12 -11.00
CA ARG A 8 -8.51 -3.72 -10.63
C ARG A 8 -8.10 -4.44 -9.36
N VAL A 9 -6.93 -5.06 -9.36
CA VAL A 9 -6.45 -5.87 -8.23
C VAL A 9 -4.99 -5.56 -7.89
N ARG A 10 -4.66 -5.73 -6.61
CA ARG A 10 -3.30 -5.82 -6.10
C ARG A 10 -2.92 -7.28 -6.00
N VAL A 11 -1.74 -7.63 -6.47
CA VAL A 11 -1.10 -8.93 -6.27
C VAL A 11 0.06 -8.75 -5.31
N THR A 12 0.08 -9.54 -4.24
CA THR A 12 1.20 -9.59 -3.31
C THR A 12 2.15 -10.71 -3.71
N ARG A 13 3.40 -10.36 -4.03
CA ARG A 13 4.47 -11.33 -4.25
C ARG A 13 5.33 -11.46 -3.00
N LYS A 14 5.63 -12.70 -2.64
CA LYS A 14 6.63 -12.98 -1.61
C LYS A 14 8.00 -12.70 -2.18
N SER A 15 8.69 -11.70 -1.64
CA SER A 15 10.11 -11.51 -1.91
C SER A 15 10.92 -12.54 -1.11
N PRO A 16 11.86 -13.26 -1.74
CA PRO A 16 12.78 -14.13 -1.00
C PRO A 16 13.76 -13.35 -0.11
N GLU A 17 13.91 -12.03 -0.34
CA GLU A 17 14.92 -11.21 0.33
C GLU A 17 14.35 -10.30 1.42
N GLY A 18 13.03 -10.20 1.58
CA GLY A 18 12.45 -9.35 2.63
C GLY A 18 11.01 -8.91 2.36
N ALA A 19 10.81 -7.58 2.32
CA ALA A 19 9.51 -6.93 2.19
C ALA A 19 8.64 -7.50 1.05
N PRO A 20 7.31 -7.63 1.23
CA PRO A 20 6.41 -8.00 0.14
C PRO A 20 6.49 -6.98 -0.99
N ALA A 21 6.50 -7.47 -2.23
CA ALA A 21 6.34 -6.62 -3.41
C ALA A 21 4.86 -6.62 -3.81
N PHE A 22 4.35 -5.44 -4.17
CA PHE A 22 2.98 -5.26 -4.64
C PHE A 22 3.00 -4.93 -6.12
N GLU A 23 2.17 -5.65 -6.88
CA GLU A 23 2.00 -5.44 -8.32
C GLU A 23 0.52 -5.17 -8.60
N TYR A 24 0.23 -4.35 -9.60
CA TYR A 24 -1.13 -3.97 -9.95
C TYR A 24 -1.52 -4.51 -11.32
N GLY A 25 -2.81 -4.78 -11.49
CA GLY A 25 -3.31 -5.35 -12.73
C GLY A 25 -4.81 -5.50 -12.77
N PHE A 26 -5.29 -6.19 -13.80
CA PHE A 26 -6.71 -6.47 -14.01
C PHE A 26 -6.99 -7.96 -13.97
N LEU A 27 -8.02 -8.33 -13.23
CA LEU A 27 -8.49 -9.71 -13.16
C LEU A 27 -9.16 -10.13 -14.48
N GLU A 28 -8.65 -11.16 -15.14
CA GLU A 28 -9.28 -11.73 -16.33
C GLU A 28 -10.32 -12.80 -15.94
N ARG A 29 -9.91 -13.77 -15.12
CA ARG A 29 -10.77 -14.88 -14.70
C ARG A 29 -10.32 -15.53 -13.42
N ILE A 30 -11.24 -16.23 -12.76
CA ILE A 30 -10.99 -17.10 -11.61
C ILE A 30 -11.27 -18.54 -12.03
N ASP A 31 -10.46 -19.49 -11.57
CA ASP A 31 -10.70 -20.91 -11.85
C ASP A 31 -11.97 -21.44 -11.14
N SER A 32 -12.48 -22.59 -11.60
CA SER A 32 -13.71 -23.19 -11.04
C SER A 32 -13.60 -23.48 -9.55
N GLU A 33 -12.40 -23.86 -9.10
CA GLU A 33 -12.09 -24.19 -7.71
C GLU A 33 -11.89 -22.95 -6.82
N ARG A 34 -11.85 -21.75 -7.40
CA ARG A 34 -11.58 -20.47 -6.71
C ARG A 34 -10.27 -20.48 -5.92
N THR A 35 -9.25 -21.13 -6.46
CA THR A 35 -7.92 -21.21 -5.86
C THR A 35 -6.92 -20.28 -6.55
N HIS A 36 -7.11 -20.05 -7.85
CA HIS A 36 -6.25 -19.20 -8.64
C HIS A 36 -7.06 -18.23 -9.50
N ALA A 37 -6.42 -17.13 -9.85
CA ALA A 37 -6.88 -16.19 -10.85
C ALA A 37 -5.84 -16.04 -11.96
N VAL A 38 -6.33 -15.59 -13.11
CA VAL A 38 -5.50 -15.07 -14.20
C VAL A 38 -5.61 -13.56 -14.17
N VAL A 39 -4.47 -12.89 -14.08
CA VAL A 39 -4.34 -11.43 -13.97
C VAL A 39 -3.41 -10.92 -15.06
N PHE A 40 -3.77 -9.80 -15.69
CA PHE A 40 -2.84 -9.02 -16.51
C PHE A 40 -2.24 -7.93 -15.63
N LEU A 41 -0.96 -8.07 -15.28
CA LEU A 41 -0.23 -7.04 -14.53
C LEU A 41 0.18 -5.92 -15.48
N ASP A 42 0.29 -4.69 -14.98
CA ASP A 42 0.56 -3.52 -15.83
C ASP A 42 1.91 -3.58 -16.52
N ASP A 43 2.92 -4.10 -15.82
CA ASP A 43 4.30 -4.20 -16.30
C ASP A 43 4.58 -5.51 -17.05
N GLU A 44 3.58 -6.39 -17.19
CA GLU A 44 3.71 -7.70 -17.83
C GLU A 44 2.84 -7.82 -19.08
N LEU A 45 3.46 -8.22 -20.19
CA LEU A 45 2.74 -8.45 -21.45
C LEU A 45 1.95 -9.76 -21.47
N SER A 46 2.24 -10.67 -20.54
CA SER A 46 1.64 -12.01 -20.51
C SER A 46 0.80 -12.23 -19.27
N PRO A 47 -0.37 -12.89 -19.40
CA PRO A 47 -1.25 -13.14 -18.27
C PRO A 47 -0.57 -14.04 -17.25
N GLN A 48 -0.66 -13.66 -15.98
CA GLN A 48 -0.07 -14.37 -14.87
C GLN A 48 -1.13 -15.19 -14.13
N ARG A 49 -0.81 -16.45 -13.84
CA ARG A 49 -1.62 -17.27 -12.92
C ARG A 49 -1.13 -17.05 -11.50
N VAL A 50 -2.00 -16.51 -10.66
CA VAL A 50 -1.70 -16.13 -9.26
C VAL A 50 -2.67 -16.82 -8.31
N ALA A 51 -2.22 -17.12 -7.09
CA ALA A 51 -3.12 -17.69 -6.08
C ALA A 51 -4.12 -16.63 -5.64
N LEU A 52 -5.40 -17.00 -5.50
CA LEU A 52 -6.45 -16.05 -5.14
C LEU A 52 -6.22 -15.43 -3.75
N ALA A 53 -5.50 -16.14 -2.87
CA ALA A 53 -5.12 -15.65 -1.54
C ALA A 53 -4.12 -14.49 -1.57
N ASP A 54 -3.37 -14.34 -2.67
CA ASP A 54 -2.38 -13.28 -2.85
C ASP A 54 -2.97 -12.05 -3.57
N ILE A 55 -4.29 -12.04 -3.81
CA ILE A 55 -5.00 -10.98 -4.54
C ILE A 55 -5.91 -10.22 -3.59
N ALA A 56 -5.84 -8.89 -3.67
CA ALA A 56 -6.76 -7.99 -2.98
C ALA A 56 -7.44 -7.04 -3.99
N PRO A 57 -8.69 -6.63 -3.75
CA PRO A 57 -9.29 -5.51 -4.49
C PRO A 57 -8.51 -4.23 -4.20
N ILE A 58 -8.55 -3.27 -5.13
CA ILE A 58 -7.97 -1.95 -4.90
C ILE A 58 -8.96 -1.02 -4.20
N GLU A 59 -8.60 -0.65 -2.99
CA GLU A 59 -9.18 0.42 -2.19
C GLU A 59 -8.03 1.23 -1.57
N ILE A 60 -8.26 2.51 -1.25
CA ILE A 60 -7.26 3.38 -0.61
C ILE A 60 -6.61 2.75 0.63
N ALA A 61 -7.38 2.03 1.45
CA ALA A 61 -6.90 1.34 2.66
C ALA A 61 -6.09 0.06 2.37
N THR A 62 -6.12 -0.42 1.12
CA THR A 62 -5.35 -1.60 0.67
C THR A 62 -4.08 -1.22 -0.10
N VAL A 63 -3.90 0.07 -0.42
CA VAL A 63 -2.64 0.56 -0.97
C VAL A 63 -1.61 0.59 0.14
N GLU A 64 -0.56 -0.19 -0.03
CA GLU A 64 0.51 -0.36 0.95
C GLU A 64 1.85 -0.18 0.25
N LEU A 65 2.68 0.71 0.81
CA LEU A 65 4.08 0.83 0.43
C LEU A 65 4.91 0.09 1.48
N CYS A 66 5.72 -0.86 1.05
CA CYS A 66 6.65 -1.56 1.93
C CYS A 66 8.09 -1.37 1.44
N ILE A 67 8.95 -0.85 2.32
CA ILE A 67 10.36 -0.59 2.03
C ILE A 67 11.23 -1.36 3.03
N ASP A 68 12.25 -2.04 2.52
CA ASP A 68 13.30 -2.62 3.35
C ASP A 68 14.24 -1.51 3.84
N THR A 69 14.37 -1.41 5.16
CA THR A 69 15.18 -0.38 5.83
C THR A 69 16.57 -0.86 6.21
N ASN A 70 16.94 -2.13 5.94
CA ASN A 70 18.31 -2.62 6.13
C ASN A 70 19.33 -1.82 5.32
N SER A 71 18.91 -1.32 4.16
CA SER A 71 19.75 -0.53 3.25
C SER A 71 19.70 0.97 3.53
N MET A 72 18.89 1.40 4.52
CA MET A 72 18.78 2.81 4.87
C MET A 72 19.84 3.18 5.91
N GLU A 73 20.64 4.21 5.62
CA GLU A 73 21.70 4.68 6.51
C GLU A 73 21.15 5.47 7.72
N THR A 74 19.90 5.93 7.65
CA THR A 74 19.24 6.76 8.65
C THR A 74 18.21 5.98 9.47
N ALA A 75 18.18 6.26 10.78
CA ALA A 75 17.24 5.63 11.69
C ALA A 75 15.80 6.02 11.31
N PRO A 76 14.88 5.05 11.08
CA PRO A 76 13.54 5.31 10.56
C PRO A 76 12.68 6.24 11.43
N SER A 77 13.02 6.36 12.71
CA SER A 77 12.21 7.06 13.70
C SER A 77 12.50 8.56 13.75
N GLY A 78 11.84 9.31 12.85
CA GLY A 78 11.41 10.68 13.14
C GLY A 78 12.11 11.82 12.41
N GLU A 79 12.93 11.54 11.41
CA GLU A 79 13.50 12.60 10.56
C GLU A 79 12.42 13.18 9.62
N PRO A 80 12.20 14.51 9.61
CA PRO A 80 11.18 15.13 8.77
C PRO A 80 11.33 14.82 7.28
N ALA A 81 12.57 14.82 6.77
CA ALA A 81 12.85 14.54 5.36
C ALA A 81 12.41 13.13 4.93
N LEU A 82 12.61 12.13 5.79
CA LEU A 82 12.15 10.77 5.53
C LEU A 82 10.63 10.68 5.48
N ARG A 83 9.92 11.44 6.33
CA ARG A 83 8.45 11.44 6.32
C ARG A 83 7.90 12.00 5.02
N ASP A 84 8.46 13.11 4.54
CA ASP A 84 8.06 13.72 3.28
C ASP A 84 8.33 12.78 2.10
N GLU A 85 9.47 12.08 2.09
CA GLU A 85 9.79 11.08 1.09
C GLU A 85 8.80 9.90 1.11
N LEU A 86 8.46 9.37 2.29
CA LEU A 86 7.48 8.29 2.44
C LEU A 86 6.08 8.68 1.94
N ILE A 87 5.68 9.94 2.15
CA ILE A 87 4.41 10.46 1.62
C ILE A 87 4.43 10.46 0.09
N VAL A 88 5.51 10.94 -0.52
CA VAL A 88 5.67 11.01 -1.99
C VAL A 88 5.69 9.60 -2.59
N LEU A 89 6.46 8.68 -2.01
CA LEU A 89 6.55 7.30 -2.47
C LEU A 89 5.19 6.60 -2.38
N TRP A 90 4.46 6.80 -1.28
CA TRP A 90 3.14 6.20 -1.13
C TRP A 90 2.12 6.82 -2.10
N GLN A 91 2.21 8.12 -2.38
CA GLN A 91 1.36 8.75 -3.39
C GLN A 91 1.59 8.13 -4.78
N ALA A 92 2.85 7.94 -5.17
CA ALA A 92 3.17 7.27 -6.43
C ALA A 92 2.61 5.84 -6.49
N GLU A 93 2.67 5.12 -5.37
CA GLU A 93 2.07 3.78 -5.22
C GLU A 93 0.55 3.82 -5.42
N ALA A 94 -0.14 4.80 -4.82
CA ALA A 94 -1.59 4.98 -4.98
C ALA A 94 -1.97 5.33 -6.43
N GLU A 95 -1.19 6.17 -7.10
CA GLU A 95 -1.36 6.51 -8.51
C GLU A 95 -1.20 5.28 -9.40
N GLN A 96 -0.17 4.45 -9.15
CA GLN A 96 0.03 3.18 -9.85
C GLN A 96 -1.12 2.19 -9.60
N ALA A 97 -1.67 2.15 -8.38
CA ALA A 97 -2.85 1.36 -8.07
C ALA A 97 -4.10 1.83 -8.83
N GLY A 98 -4.10 3.06 -9.35
CA GLY A 98 -5.24 3.69 -10.02
C GLY A 98 -6.22 4.35 -9.06
N ILE A 99 -5.76 4.72 -7.86
CA ILE A 99 -6.55 5.43 -6.86
C ILE A 99 -6.38 6.94 -7.05
N ASP A 100 -7.50 7.64 -7.19
CA ASP A 100 -7.53 9.10 -7.24
C ASP A 100 -7.52 9.69 -5.82
N VAL A 101 -6.41 10.33 -5.46
CA VAL A 101 -6.25 11.01 -4.17
C VAL A 101 -6.59 12.48 -4.35
N GLU A 102 -7.77 12.87 -3.86
CA GLU A 102 -8.31 14.23 -4.03
C GLU A 102 -7.42 15.29 -3.34
N SER A 103 -6.87 14.94 -2.17
CA SER A 103 -5.94 15.79 -1.44
C SER A 103 -5.07 14.96 -0.50
N LEU A 104 -3.81 15.38 -0.34
CA LEU A 104 -2.84 14.79 0.57
C LEU A 104 -2.06 15.93 1.24
N VAL A 105 -2.17 16.04 2.57
CA VAL A 105 -1.62 17.16 3.35
C VAL A 105 -0.73 16.61 4.46
N ALA A 106 0.58 16.87 4.36
CA ALA A 106 1.56 16.44 5.34
C ALA A 106 1.29 17.06 6.72
N LEU A 107 1.48 16.25 7.78
CA LEU A 107 1.37 16.71 9.16
C LEU A 107 2.70 17.34 9.61
N PRO A 108 2.72 18.62 10.07
CA PRO A 108 3.94 19.41 10.26
C PRO A 108 5.01 18.82 11.18
N THR A 109 4.63 17.94 12.10
CA THR A 109 5.57 17.34 13.07
C THR A 109 5.57 15.83 13.03
N GLY A 110 4.71 15.20 12.23
CA GLY A 110 4.41 13.77 12.28
C GLY A 110 4.03 13.34 13.70
N SER A 111 2.75 13.20 14.00
CA SER A 111 2.34 12.77 15.34
C SER A 111 2.64 11.28 15.50
N ARG A 112 3.43 10.91 16.50
CA ARG A 112 3.60 9.50 16.88
C ARG A 112 2.23 8.98 17.33
N ALA A 113 1.66 8.06 16.55
CA ALA A 113 0.36 7.46 16.83
C ALA A 113 0.49 6.34 17.86
N ASP A 114 1.61 5.58 17.81
CA ASP A 114 1.94 4.51 18.75
C ASP A 114 3.47 4.30 18.81
N LEU A 115 3.96 3.34 19.60
CA LEU A 115 5.38 3.00 19.74
C LEU A 115 6.07 2.83 18.38
N ASP A 116 5.45 2.12 17.45
CA ASP A 116 6.07 1.81 16.15
C ASP A 116 5.36 2.50 14.99
N THR A 117 4.42 3.41 15.25
CA THR A 117 3.55 4.00 14.22
C THR A 117 3.55 5.53 14.27
N TRP A 118 3.69 6.14 13.11
CA TRP A 118 3.72 7.58 12.92
C TRP A 118 2.65 8.01 11.92
N ALA A 119 1.86 9.02 12.30
CA ALA A 119 0.98 9.71 11.37
C ALA A 119 1.81 10.64 10.48
N LEU A 120 1.70 10.48 9.17
CA LEU A 120 2.46 11.22 8.17
C LEU A 120 1.66 12.37 7.57
N ALA A 121 0.44 12.08 7.11
CA ALA A 121 -0.39 13.01 6.35
C ALA A 121 -1.88 12.72 6.56
N GLU A 122 -2.73 13.72 6.37
CA GLU A 122 -4.16 13.52 6.16
C GLU A 122 -4.44 13.46 4.66
N LEU A 123 -5.33 12.57 4.23
CA LEU A 123 -5.72 12.46 2.83
C LEU A 123 -7.22 12.26 2.66
N HIS A 124 -7.72 12.68 1.50
CA HIS A 124 -9.09 12.44 1.08
C HIS A 124 -9.11 11.63 -0.22
N ALA A 125 -9.99 10.62 -0.26
CA ALA A 125 -10.25 9.84 -1.46
C ALA A 125 -11.70 9.35 -1.43
N GLY A 126 -12.43 9.51 -2.54
CA GLY A 126 -13.82 9.07 -2.66
C GLY A 126 -14.75 9.72 -1.64
N GLY A 127 -14.50 10.99 -1.29
CA GLY A 127 -15.25 11.72 -0.27
C GLY A 127 -15.05 11.26 1.18
N VAL A 128 -14.10 10.35 1.44
CA VAL A 128 -13.78 9.85 2.79
C VAL A 128 -12.40 10.34 3.22
N ARG A 129 -12.25 10.62 4.52
CA ARG A 129 -10.98 11.04 5.11
C ARG A 129 -10.19 9.85 5.64
N PHE A 130 -8.89 9.87 5.39
CA PHE A 130 -7.95 8.89 5.89
C PHE A 130 -6.74 9.57 6.51
N LEU A 131 -6.06 8.83 7.37
CA LEU A 131 -4.78 9.19 7.95
C LEU A 131 -3.72 8.26 7.35
N LEU A 132 -2.70 8.83 6.73
CA LEU A 132 -1.55 8.08 6.25
C LEU A 132 -0.64 7.76 7.43
N GLN A 133 -0.33 6.49 7.63
CA GLN A 133 0.49 6.03 8.74
C GLN A 133 1.69 5.24 8.23
N ALA A 134 2.87 5.50 8.80
CA ALA A 134 4.04 4.66 8.67
C ALA A 134 4.21 3.80 9.92
N ARG A 135 4.31 2.49 9.74
CA ARG A 135 4.65 1.53 10.77
C ARG A 135 6.04 0.97 10.52
N PHE A 136 6.89 1.05 11.54
CA PHE A 136 8.27 0.57 11.47
C PHE A 136 8.39 -0.78 12.18
N ALA A 137 8.85 -1.79 11.47
CA ALA A 137 9.23 -3.07 12.04
C ALA A 137 10.74 -3.14 12.19
N VAL A 138 11.23 -3.91 13.17
CA VAL A 138 12.67 -4.07 13.44
C VAL A 138 13.21 -5.46 13.04
N SER A 139 12.33 -6.41 12.71
CA SER A 139 12.73 -7.76 12.30
C SER A 139 11.64 -8.43 11.43
N PRO A 140 11.82 -8.49 10.09
CA PRO A 140 12.85 -7.76 9.34
C PRO A 140 12.65 -6.24 9.48
N PRO A 141 13.71 -5.43 9.34
CA PRO A 141 13.57 -3.99 9.47
C PRO A 141 12.91 -3.41 8.22
N THR A 142 11.62 -3.11 8.32
CA THR A 142 10.81 -2.59 7.23
C THR A 142 9.99 -1.38 7.67
N VAL A 143 9.61 -0.55 6.71
CA VAL A 143 8.57 0.47 6.91
C VAL A 143 7.38 0.14 6.03
N HIS A 144 6.20 0.16 6.63
CA HIS A 144 4.92 -0.06 5.98
C HIS A 144 4.11 1.22 6.04
N VAL A 145 3.77 1.80 4.89
CA VAL A 145 2.95 2.99 4.80
C VAL A 145 1.58 2.62 4.23
N HIS A 146 0.51 2.96 4.94
CA HIS A 146 -0.86 2.65 4.55
C HIS A 146 -1.84 3.70 5.06
N ALA A 147 -2.98 3.82 4.38
CA ALA A 147 -4.06 4.71 4.78
C ALA A 147 -5.03 4.00 5.74
N VAL A 148 -5.36 4.64 6.86
CA VAL A 148 -6.39 4.17 7.79
C VAL A 148 -7.56 5.15 7.84
N PRO A 149 -8.82 4.68 7.94
CA PRO A 149 -9.97 5.59 8.06
C PRO A 149 -9.80 6.56 9.22
N HIS A 150 -9.91 7.86 8.94
CA HIS A 150 -9.83 8.91 9.96
C HIS A 150 -11.24 9.32 10.38
N TYR A 151 -11.74 8.71 11.45
CA TYR A 151 -12.99 9.14 12.07
C TYR A 151 -12.68 10.31 13.02
N PRO A 152 -13.29 11.49 12.83
CA PRO A 152 -13.15 12.57 13.81
C PRO A 152 -13.69 12.06 15.16
N GLN A 153 -12.85 12.09 16.20
CA GLN A 153 -13.33 11.89 17.56
C GLN A 153 -14.18 13.11 17.92
N ASN A 154 -15.46 12.85 18.18
CA ASN A 154 -16.48 13.84 18.53
C ASN A 154 -16.45 14.10 20.04
#